data_AF-A0A1E5UH34-F1
#
_entry.id   AF-A0A1E5UH34-F1
#
_cell.length_a   1.000
_cell.length_b   1.000
_cell.length_c   1.000
_cell.angle_alpha   90.00
_cell.angle_beta   90.00
_cell.angle_gamma   90.00
#
_symmetry.space_group_name_H-M   'P 1'
#
loop_
_entity.id
_entity.type
_entity.pdbx_description
1 polymer ?
#
loop_
_entity_poly.entity_id
_entity_poly.type
_entity_poly.pdbx_seq_one_letter_code
_entity_poly.pdbx_strand_id
1 'polypeptide(L)'
;MATKEDIAQITKEIKEVETKFKVRESGEIDYNSLKRSKILEYFSAINNWQRLITDSSSDFSDNYEVKNELTINNIKEAKTNYNFKEGEIEIFISDSEFYHLRKDLSVKILMLQHDFEKHCLNISTIIKTELDLTPRYEKLLIERKNYQEEVVKKLRDLMPNRNKLIEYMDKLIKESLK
;
A
#
# COMPACT_ATOMS: atom_id res chain seq x y z
N MET A 1 35.94 42.78 18.37
CA MET A 1 34.66 43.08 19.03
C MET A 1 33.73 43.61 17.95
N ALA A 2 32.53 43.05 17.79
CA ALA A 2 31.56 43.54 16.79
C ALA A 2 31.18 44.99 17.08
N THR A 3 31.07 45.82 16.04
CA THR A 3 30.71 47.23 16.16
C THR A 3 29.19 47.40 16.38
N LYS A 4 28.76 48.57 16.88
CA LYS A 4 27.33 48.87 17.06
C LYS A 4 26.53 48.80 15.76
N GLU A 5 27.18 49.07 14.64
CA GLU A 5 26.60 49.00 13.29
C GLU A 5 26.35 47.54 12.88
N ASP A 6 27.29 46.64 13.18
CA ASP A 6 27.13 45.20 12.95
C ASP A 6 25.92 44.63 13.71
N ILE A 7 25.74 45.05 14.98
CA ILE A 7 24.63 44.61 15.82
C ILE A 7 23.28 45.14 15.28
N ALA A 8 23.25 46.38 14.78
CA ALA A 8 22.03 46.97 14.22
C ALA A 8 21.62 46.28 12.91
N GLN A 9 22.60 45.93 12.06
CA GLN A 9 22.36 45.22 10.82
C GLN A 9 21.85 43.79 11.08
N ILE A 10 22.50 43.05 11.99
CA ILE A 10 22.05 41.72 12.42
C ILE A 10 20.63 41.79 13.00
N THR A 11 20.33 42.80 13.82
CA THR A 11 18.99 42.95 14.42
C THR A 11 17.91 43.23 13.36
N LYS A 12 18.25 43.97 12.30
CA LYS A 12 17.34 44.23 11.19
C LYS A 12 17.10 42.97 10.35
N GLU A 13 18.16 42.23 10.04
CA GLU A 13 18.07 40.96 9.33
C GLU A 13 17.27 39.93 10.13
N ILE A 14 17.47 39.83 11.45
CA ILE A 14 16.67 38.99 12.34
C ILE A 14 15.20 39.41 12.31
N LYS A 15 14.88 40.72 12.38
CA LYS A 15 13.50 41.20 12.31
C LYS A 15 12.83 40.94 10.97
N GLU A 16 13.57 41.03 9.87
CA GLU A 16 13.09 40.69 8.52
C GLU A 16 12.86 39.17 8.37
N VAL A 17 13.72 38.35 9.00
CA VAL A 17 13.52 36.90 9.09
C VAL A 17 12.32 36.59 9.97
N GLU A 18 12.17 37.19 11.15
CA GLU A 18 11.01 37.01 12.04
C GLU A 18 9.69 37.47 11.40
N THR A 19 9.69 38.53 10.58
CA THR A 19 8.49 38.93 9.82
C THR A 19 8.19 38.01 8.64
N LYS A 20 9.20 37.36 8.04
CA LYS A 20 9.01 36.26 7.10
C LYS A 20 8.62 34.94 7.78
N PHE A 21 8.95 34.75 9.05
CA PHE A 21 8.54 33.59 9.87
C PHE A 21 7.20 33.82 10.60
N LYS A 22 6.67 35.04 10.62
CA LYS A 22 5.22 35.31 10.80
C LYS A 22 4.36 34.79 9.63
N VAL A 23 4.85 33.77 8.91
CA VAL A 23 4.02 32.89 8.08
C VAL A 23 3.18 32.05 9.04
N ARG A 24 1.99 32.58 9.32
CA ARG A 24 0.82 31.85 9.85
C ARG A 24 1.05 31.09 11.15
N GLU A 25 1.20 31.80 12.26
CA GLU A 25 0.93 31.29 13.61
C GLU A 25 -0.60 31.12 13.88
N SER A 26 -1.35 30.68 12.88
CA SER A 26 -2.73 30.20 13.05
C SER A 26 -3.02 29.02 12.11
N GLY A 27 -2.02 28.16 11.89
CA GLY A 27 -2.28 26.84 11.35
C GLY A 27 -2.87 25.95 12.45
N GLU A 28 -4.07 26.25 12.93
CA GLU A 28 -4.87 25.23 13.61
C GLU A 28 -4.97 24.07 12.63
N ILE A 29 -4.29 22.96 12.93
CA ILE A 29 -4.44 21.74 12.15
C ILE A 29 -5.89 21.35 12.36
N ASP A 30 -6.71 21.49 11.31
CA ASP A 30 -8.06 20.96 11.30
C ASP A 30 -7.94 19.44 11.46
N TYR A 31 -8.13 18.99 12.70
CA TYR A 31 -8.03 17.60 13.10
C TYR A 31 -8.93 16.71 12.24
N ASN A 32 -10.12 17.19 11.89
CA ASN A 32 -11.07 16.46 11.07
C ASN A 32 -10.61 16.38 9.62
N SER A 33 -10.03 17.46 9.07
CA SER A 33 -9.41 17.44 7.74
C SER A 33 -8.23 16.46 7.68
N LEU A 34 -7.36 16.49 8.68
CA LEU A 34 -6.23 15.57 8.78
C LEU A 34 -6.71 14.11 8.89
N LYS A 35 -7.69 13.83 9.76
CA LYS A 35 -8.30 12.51 9.90
C LYS A 35 -8.86 11.99 8.58
N ARG A 36 -9.61 12.81 7.83
CA ARG A 36 -10.13 12.44 6.50
C ARG A 36 -9.01 12.10 5.51
N SER A 37 -7.97 12.94 5.46
CA SER A 37 -6.82 12.68 4.58
C SER A 37 -6.20 11.32 4.88
N LYS A 38 -5.98 11.01 6.16
CA LYS A 38 -5.38 9.74 6.58
C LYS A 38 -6.27 8.53 6.31
N ILE A 39 -7.59 8.66 6.43
CA ILE A 39 -8.54 7.62 6.00
C ILE A 39 -8.39 7.33 4.50
N LEU A 40 -8.34 8.37 3.65
CA LEU A 40 -8.23 8.22 2.20
C LEU A 40 -6.88 7.66 1.76
N GLU A 41 -5.79 8.10 2.39
CA GLU A 41 -4.43 7.60 2.16
C GLU A 41 -4.32 6.11 2.50
N TYR A 42 -4.85 5.71 3.65
CA TYR A 42 -4.92 4.31 4.07
C TYR A 42 -5.72 3.45 3.09
N PHE A 43 -6.92 3.90 2.71
CA PHE A 43 -7.76 3.18 1.76
C PHE A 43 -7.10 3.06 0.38
N SER A 44 -6.39 4.09 -0.06
CA SER A 44 -5.63 4.06 -1.32
C SER A 44 -4.49 3.06 -1.25
N ALA A 45 -3.76 3.00 -0.13
CA ALA A 45 -2.64 2.09 0.04
C ALA A 45 -3.06 0.62 0.05
N ILE A 46 -4.13 0.25 0.79
CA ILE A 46 -4.64 -1.12 0.81
C ILE A 46 -5.17 -1.56 -0.55
N ASN A 47 -5.88 -0.68 -1.27
CA ASN A 47 -6.35 -0.98 -2.62
C ASN A 47 -5.19 -1.16 -3.59
N ASN A 48 -4.14 -0.34 -3.51
CA ASN A 48 -2.99 -0.47 -4.39
C ASN A 48 -2.27 -1.80 -4.16
N TRP A 49 -2.04 -2.18 -2.89
CA TRP A 49 -1.44 -3.47 -2.55
C TRP A 49 -2.27 -4.64 -3.08
N GLN A 50 -3.58 -4.63 -2.82
CA GLN A 50 -4.50 -5.64 -3.34
C GLN A 50 -4.44 -5.72 -4.87
N ARG A 51 -4.59 -4.58 -5.55
CA ARG A 51 -4.65 -4.50 -7.02
C ARG A 51 -3.39 -5.07 -7.66
N LEU A 52 -2.22 -4.70 -7.13
CA LEU A 52 -0.96 -5.22 -7.67
C LEU A 52 -0.91 -6.75 -7.60
N ILE A 53 -1.41 -7.37 -6.53
CA ILE A 53 -1.45 -8.83 -6.44
C ILE A 53 -2.46 -9.41 -7.43
N THR A 54 -3.66 -8.84 -7.51
CA THR A 54 -4.75 -9.40 -8.34
C THR A 54 -4.50 -9.28 -9.83
N ASP A 55 -3.81 -8.24 -10.24
CA ASP A 55 -3.50 -7.96 -11.64
C ASP A 55 -2.17 -8.62 -12.07
N SER A 56 -1.39 -9.12 -11.10
CA SER A 56 -0.12 -9.79 -11.38
C SER A 56 -0.33 -11.15 -12.03
N SER A 57 0.52 -11.43 -13.01
CA SER A 57 0.66 -12.76 -13.61
C SER A 57 2.15 -13.09 -13.69
N SER A 58 2.48 -14.37 -13.53
CA SER A 58 3.86 -14.83 -13.67
C SER A 58 4.28 -14.72 -15.15
N ASP A 59 5.45 -14.15 -15.38
CA ASP A 59 6.15 -14.24 -16.66
C ASP A 59 6.84 -15.61 -16.77
N PHE A 60 6.96 -16.12 -17.99
CA PHE A 60 7.63 -17.39 -18.33
C PHE A 60 8.49 -17.26 -19.61
N SER A 61 8.82 -16.02 -20.00
CA SER A 61 9.76 -15.71 -21.08
C SER A 61 11.22 -15.86 -20.64
N ASP A 62 12.17 -15.63 -21.54
CA ASP A 62 13.61 -15.84 -21.29
C ASP A 62 14.14 -15.11 -20.04
N ASN A 63 13.53 -13.98 -19.64
CA ASN A 63 13.90 -13.20 -18.45
C ASN A 63 12.88 -13.32 -17.30
N TYR A 64 12.21 -14.48 -17.19
CA TYR A 64 11.14 -14.67 -16.22
C TYR A 64 11.58 -14.43 -14.77
N GLU A 65 12.80 -14.81 -14.39
CA GLU A 65 13.31 -14.64 -13.02
C GLU A 65 13.31 -13.16 -12.62
N VAL A 66 13.94 -12.32 -13.46
CA VAL A 66 14.05 -10.88 -13.23
C VAL A 66 12.68 -10.22 -13.20
N LYS A 67 11.80 -10.57 -14.14
CA LYS A 67 10.46 -9.97 -14.24
C LYS A 67 9.56 -10.37 -13.07
N ASN A 68 9.58 -11.64 -12.68
CA ASN A 68 8.79 -12.11 -11.54
C ASN A 68 9.33 -11.53 -10.23
N GLU A 69 10.65 -11.43 -10.07
CA GLU A 69 11.27 -10.78 -8.92
C GLU A 69 10.89 -9.29 -8.84
N LEU A 70 10.91 -8.57 -9.97
CA LEU A 70 10.47 -7.18 -10.02
C LEU A 70 9.01 -7.02 -9.56
N THR A 71 8.12 -7.88 -10.05
CA THR A 71 6.70 -7.88 -9.63
C THR A 71 6.55 -8.16 -8.14
N ILE A 72 7.28 -9.16 -7.61
CA ILE A 72 7.28 -9.47 -6.17
C ILE A 72 7.78 -8.27 -5.36
N ASN A 73 8.83 -7.59 -5.80
CA ASN A 73 9.37 -6.42 -5.12
C ASN A 73 8.37 -5.25 -5.13
N ASN A 74 7.70 -4.99 -6.26
CA ASN A 74 6.64 -3.98 -6.33
C ASN A 74 5.48 -4.28 -5.35
N ILE A 75 5.10 -5.56 -5.20
CA ILE A 75 4.09 -5.98 -4.23
C ILE A 75 4.57 -5.74 -2.79
N LYS A 76 5.83 -6.07 -2.48
CA LYS A 76 6.44 -5.84 -1.15
C LYS A 76 6.51 -4.35 -0.80
N GLU A 77 6.86 -3.51 -1.77
CA GLU A 77 6.87 -2.05 -1.59
C GLU A 77 5.46 -1.51 -1.30
N ALA A 78 4.46 -1.96 -2.07
CA ALA A 78 3.07 -1.58 -1.83
C ALA A 78 2.55 -2.04 -0.46
N LYS A 79 2.92 -3.26 -0.03
CA LYS A 79 2.64 -3.76 1.34
C LYS A 79 3.30 -2.90 2.40
N THR A 80 4.54 -2.49 2.19
CA THR A 80 5.29 -1.64 3.12
C THR A 80 4.62 -0.28 3.27
N ASN A 81 4.22 0.33 2.15
CA ASN A 81 3.44 1.57 2.17
C ASN A 81 2.10 1.37 2.90
N TYR A 82 1.39 0.27 2.65
CA TYR A 82 0.18 -0.08 3.41
C TYR A 82 0.44 -0.15 4.92
N ASN A 83 1.48 -0.86 5.36
CA ASN A 83 1.83 -0.97 6.79
C ASN A 83 2.16 0.39 7.41
N PHE A 84 2.82 1.27 6.66
CA PHE A 84 3.07 2.63 7.11
C PHE A 84 1.77 3.43 7.29
N LYS A 85 0.86 3.36 6.31
CA LYS A 85 -0.45 4.02 6.37
C LYS A 85 -1.36 3.44 7.44
N GLU A 86 -1.24 2.15 7.75
CA GLU A 86 -1.87 1.51 8.90
C GLU A 86 -1.45 2.18 10.21
N GLY A 87 -0.15 2.39 10.44
CA GLY A 87 0.32 3.09 11.63
C GLY A 87 -0.18 4.54 11.72
N GLU A 88 -0.25 5.24 10.58
CA GLU A 88 -0.76 6.63 10.55
C GLU A 88 -2.26 6.73 10.88
N ILE A 89 -3.09 5.83 10.35
CA ILE A 89 -4.55 5.88 10.59
C ILE A 89 -4.92 5.44 12.01
N GLU A 90 -4.14 4.55 12.63
CA GLU A 90 -4.37 4.07 14.00
C GLU A 90 -4.25 5.18 15.06
N ILE A 91 -3.60 6.31 14.73
CA ILE A 91 -3.59 7.53 15.56
C ILE A 91 -4.99 8.16 15.67
N PHE A 92 -5.84 7.98 14.66
CA PHE A 92 -7.16 8.60 14.57
C PHE A 92 -8.33 7.64 14.81
N ILE A 93 -8.10 6.34 14.60
CA ILE A 93 -9.12 5.29 14.66
C ILE A 93 -8.52 4.07 15.33
N SER A 94 -9.00 3.75 16.53
CA SER A 94 -8.45 2.67 17.36
C SER A 94 -9.54 1.81 18.01
N ASP A 95 -10.78 1.89 17.55
CA ASP A 95 -11.84 1.01 18.03
C ASP A 95 -11.68 -0.42 17.49
N SER A 96 -12.32 -1.35 18.20
CA SER A 96 -12.26 -2.77 17.90
C SER A 96 -12.84 -3.13 16.53
N GLU A 97 -13.87 -2.40 16.07
CA GLU A 97 -14.52 -2.68 14.79
C GLU A 97 -13.54 -2.44 13.65
N PHE A 98 -12.84 -1.30 13.65
CA PHE A 98 -11.79 -1.02 12.68
C PHE A 98 -10.71 -2.10 12.66
N TYR A 99 -10.20 -2.48 13.84
CA TYR A 99 -9.15 -3.50 13.95
C TYR A 99 -9.59 -4.84 13.34
N HIS A 100 -10.80 -5.29 13.63
CA HIS A 100 -11.33 -6.55 13.09
C HIS A 100 -11.50 -6.49 11.57
N LEU A 101 -12.13 -5.45 11.05
CA LEU A 101 -12.35 -5.28 9.61
C LEU A 101 -11.03 -5.22 8.83
N ARG A 102 -10.07 -4.45 9.36
CA ARG A 102 -8.73 -4.34 8.79
C ARG A 102 -8.01 -5.68 8.77
N LYS A 103 -7.94 -6.35 9.93
CA LYS A 103 -7.20 -7.62 10.09
C LYS A 103 -7.75 -8.70 9.15
N ASP A 104 -9.07 -8.83 9.09
CA ASP A 104 -9.71 -9.84 8.23
C ASP A 104 -9.41 -9.60 6.74
N LEU A 105 -9.34 -8.33 6.33
CA LEU A 105 -8.98 -7.99 4.95
C LEU A 105 -7.49 -8.20 4.69
N SER A 106 -6.62 -7.72 5.56
CA SER A 106 -5.15 -7.81 5.37
C SER A 106 -4.66 -9.26 5.35
N VAL A 107 -5.23 -10.14 6.17
CA VAL A 107 -4.95 -11.58 6.15
C VAL A 107 -5.31 -12.19 4.79
N LYS A 108 -6.49 -11.86 4.24
CA LYS A 108 -6.91 -12.37 2.93
C LYS A 108 -6.04 -11.86 1.78
N ILE A 109 -5.63 -10.58 1.81
CA ILE A 109 -4.70 -10.03 0.82
C ILE A 109 -3.33 -10.73 0.94
N LEU A 110 -2.86 -10.99 2.17
CA LEU A 110 -1.59 -11.69 2.40
C LEU A 110 -1.62 -13.12 1.86
N MET A 111 -2.75 -13.82 2.00
CA MET A 111 -2.92 -15.16 1.41
C MET A 111 -2.79 -15.11 -0.11
N LEU A 112 -3.45 -14.14 -0.78
CA LEU A 112 -3.32 -13.94 -2.22
C LEU A 112 -1.87 -13.66 -2.64
N GLN A 113 -1.15 -12.82 -1.87
CA GLN A 113 0.26 -12.55 -2.11
C GLN A 113 1.09 -13.83 -2.03
N HIS A 114 0.88 -14.64 -0.99
CA HIS A 114 1.61 -15.89 -0.81
C HIS A 114 1.35 -16.88 -1.97
N ASP A 115 0.10 -16.98 -2.43
CA ASP A 115 -0.24 -17.82 -3.58
C ASP A 115 0.47 -17.36 -4.86
N PHE A 116 0.57 -16.05 -5.08
CA PHE A 116 1.31 -15.49 -6.22
C PHE A 116 2.80 -15.81 -6.15
N GLU A 117 3.42 -15.63 -4.98
CA GLU A 117 4.84 -15.96 -4.77
C GLU A 117 5.11 -17.46 -5.02
N LYS A 118 4.20 -18.33 -4.53
CA LYS A 118 4.25 -19.77 -4.78
C LYS A 118 4.09 -20.10 -6.26
N HIS A 119 3.18 -19.42 -6.96
CA HIS A 119 2.99 -19.60 -8.39
C HIS A 119 4.26 -19.24 -9.18
N CYS A 120 4.90 -18.12 -8.87
CA CYS A 120 6.20 -17.75 -9.46
C CYS A 120 7.28 -18.82 -9.22
N LEU A 121 7.33 -19.41 -8.02
CA LEU A 121 8.24 -20.49 -7.70
C LEU A 121 7.97 -21.75 -8.55
N ASN A 122 6.70 -22.16 -8.65
CA ASN A 122 6.30 -23.32 -9.45
C ASN A 122 6.69 -23.15 -10.93
N ILE A 123 6.47 -21.95 -11.49
CA ILE A 123 6.88 -21.61 -12.86
C ILE A 123 8.40 -21.74 -13.02
N SER A 124 9.18 -21.21 -12.07
CA SER A 124 10.65 -21.36 -12.09
C SER A 124 11.07 -22.83 -12.05
N THR A 125 10.43 -23.63 -11.19
CA THR A 125 10.69 -25.07 -11.11
C THR A 125 10.41 -25.75 -12.45
N ILE A 126 9.25 -25.52 -13.07
CA ILE A 126 8.89 -26.11 -14.36
C ILE A 126 9.93 -25.77 -15.44
N ILE A 127 10.34 -24.50 -15.54
CA ILE A 127 11.33 -24.06 -16.54
C ILE A 127 12.69 -24.73 -16.31
N LYS A 128 13.10 -24.93 -15.05
CA LYS A 128 14.39 -25.53 -14.69
C LYS A 128 14.41 -27.05 -14.86
N THR A 129 13.31 -27.73 -14.62
CA THR A 129 13.26 -29.20 -14.61
C THR A 129 12.86 -29.79 -15.95
N GLU A 130 12.00 -29.12 -16.72
CA GLU A 130 11.53 -29.63 -18.01
C GLU A 130 12.38 -29.08 -19.14
N LEU A 131 13.32 -29.87 -19.65
CA LEU A 131 14.21 -29.45 -20.74
C LEU A 131 13.50 -29.41 -22.10
N ASP A 132 12.53 -30.29 -22.31
CA ASP A 132 11.74 -30.37 -23.54
C ASP A 132 10.70 -29.24 -23.60
N LEU A 133 10.64 -28.55 -24.75
CA LEU A 133 9.80 -27.36 -24.92
C LEU A 133 8.30 -27.67 -24.86
N THR A 134 7.85 -28.77 -25.47
CA THR A 134 6.41 -29.12 -25.53
C THR A 134 5.86 -29.47 -24.14
N PRO A 135 6.44 -30.42 -23.39
CA PRO A 135 5.98 -30.75 -22.04
C PRO A 135 6.11 -29.57 -21.07
N ARG A 136 7.17 -28.75 -21.22
CA ARG A 136 7.33 -27.51 -20.43
C ARG A 136 6.15 -26.57 -20.65
N TYR A 137 5.82 -26.28 -21.91
CA TYR A 137 4.75 -25.35 -22.25
C TYR A 137 3.39 -25.82 -21.71
N GLU A 138 3.07 -27.11 -21.85
CA GLU A 138 1.84 -27.69 -21.30
C GLU A 138 1.75 -27.53 -19.78
N LYS A 139 2.83 -27.83 -19.05
CA LYS A 139 2.86 -27.66 -17.58
C LYS A 139 2.71 -26.20 -17.15
N LEU A 140 3.34 -25.27 -17.86
CA LEU A 140 3.20 -23.83 -17.60
C LEU A 140 1.74 -23.36 -17.77
N LEU A 141 1.05 -23.83 -18.81
CA LEU A 141 -0.36 -23.50 -19.04
C LEU A 141 -1.27 -24.06 -17.95
N ILE A 142 -1.05 -25.31 -17.54
CA ILE A 142 -1.81 -25.94 -16.46
C ILE A 142 -1.62 -25.18 -15.15
N GLU A 143 -0.37 -24.87 -14.79
CA GLU A 143 -0.04 -24.13 -13.56
C GLU A 143 -0.69 -22.74 -13.55
N ARG A 144 -0.64 -22.01 -14.68
CA ARG A 144 -1.32 -20.71 -14.82
C ARG A 144 -2.83 -20.83 -14.65
N LYS A 145 -3.46 -21.83 -15.27
CA LYS A 145 -4.91 -22.04 -15.17
C LYS A 145 -5.31 -22.33 -13.72
N ASN A 146 -4.59 -23.22 -13.04
CA ASN A 146 -4.85 -23.58 -11.64
C ASN A 146 -4.73 -22.35 -10.73
N TYR A 147 -3.68 -21.54 -10.90
CA TYR A 147 -3.51 -20.29 -10.15
C TYR A 147 -4.67 -19.32 -10.38
N GLN A 148 -5.07 -19.10 -11.63
CA GLN A 148 -6.17 -18.19 -11.96
C GLN A 148 -7.52 -18.64 -11.34
N GLU A 149 -7.83 -19.93 -11.38
CA GLU A 149 -9.05 -20.47 -10.78
C GLU A 149 -9.09 -20.25 -9.26
N GLU A 150 -7.96 -20.44 -8.57
CA GLU A 150 -7.85 -20.23 -7.13
C GLU A 150 -7.94 -18.74 -6.75
N VAL A 151 -7.28 -17.86 -7.50
CA VAL A 151 -7.36 -16.40 -7.28
C VAL A 151 -8.79 -15.90 -7.43
N VAL A 152 -9.52 -16.35 -8.45
CA VAL A 152 -10.92 -15.96 -8.66
C VAL A 152 -11.80 -16.35 -7.47
N LYS A 153 -11.62 -17.54 -6.91
CA LYS A 153 -12.37 -17.99 -5.71
C LYS A 153 -12.05 -17.08 -4.52
N LYS A 154 -10.77 -16.87 -4.23
CA LYS A 154 -10.32 -16.05 -3.09
C LYS A 154 -10.73 -14.59 -3.21
N LEU A 155 -10.79 -14.06 -4.44
CA LEU A 155 -11.29 -12.70 -4.68
C LEU A 155 -12.76 -12.56 -4.32
N ARG A 156 -13.61 -13.54 -4.65
CA ARG A 156 -15.03 -13.53 -4.25
C ARG A 156 -15.18 -13.49 -2.74
N ASP A 157 -14.33 -14.20 -2.01
CA ASP A 157 -14.34 -14.22 -0.55
C ASP A 157 -13.78 -12.94 0.07
N LEU A 158 -12.92 -12.21 -0.65
CA LEU A 158 -12.28 -10.97 -0.20
C LEU A 158 -13.21 -9.76 -0.32
N MET A 159 -14.00 -9.67 -1.40
CA MET A 159 -14.84 -8.50 -1.69
C MET A 159 -15.80 -8.11 -0.55
N PRO A 160 -16.51 -9.03 0.12
CA PRO A 160 -17.38 -8.67 1.24
C PRO A 160 -16.64 -7.97 2.38
N ASN A 161 -15.42 -8.40 2.71
CA ASN A 161 -14.63 -7.77 3.78
C ASN A 161 -14.16 -6.38 3.36
N ARG A 162 -13.75 -6.23 2.10
CA ARG A 162 -13.40 -4.93 1.52
C ARG A 162 -14.57 -3.96 1.59
N ASN A 163 -15.77 -4.39 1.21
CA ASN A 163 -16.97 -3.54 1.23
C ASN A 163 -17.32 -3.09 2.64
N LYS A 164 -17.24 -3.99 3.64
CA LYS A 164 -17.46 -3.61 5.05
C LYS A 164 -16.47 -2.54 5.52
N LEU A 165 -15.19 -2.67 5.18
CA LEU A 165 -14.19 -1.65 5.53
C LEU A 165 -14.47 -0.31 4.82
N ILE A 166 -14.91 -0.34 3.56
CA ILE A 166 -15.32 0.86 2.82
C ILE A 166 -16.48 1.57 3.50
N GLU A 167 -17.54 0.82 3.84
CA GLU A 167 -18.73 1.36 4.51
C GLU A 167 -18.39 1.98 5.86
N TYR A 168 -17.53 1.30 6.63
CA TYR A 168 -17.01 1.81 7.89
C TYR A 168 -16.22 3.12 7.70
N MET A 169 -15.30 3.18 6.72
CA MET A 169 -14.50 4.38 6.46
C MET A 169 -15.34 5.55 5.94
N ASP A 170 -16.33 5.29 5.09
CA ASP A 170 -17.27 6.29 4.58
C ASP A 170 -18.09 6.90 5.73
N LYS A 171 -18.56 6.08 6.67
CA LYS A 171 -19.22 6.56 7.89
C LYS A 171 -18.33 7.53 8.68
N LEU A 172 -17.07 7.17 8.91
CA LEU A 172 -16.14 8.04 9.64
C LEU A 172 -15.83 9.35 8.92
N ILE A 173 -15.73 9.33 7.59
CA ILE A 173 -15.58 10.55 6.79
C ILE A 173 -16.81 11.44 6.97
N LYS A 174 -18.02 10.89 6.85
CA LYS A 174 -19.28 11.63 7.01
C LYS A 174 -19.44 12.22 8.41
N GLU A 175 -19.03 11.51 9.45
CA GLU A 175 -19.05 11.99 10.83
C GLU A 175 -18.09 13.16 11.04
N SER A 176 -16.92 13.15 10.40
CA SER A 176 -15.94 14.24 10.53
C SER A 176 -16.34 15.55 9.82
N LEU A 177 -17.37 15.51 8.97
CA LEU A 177 -17.90 16.67 8.24
C LEU A 177 -19.02 17.40 9.02
N LYS A 178 -19.49 16.81 10.11
CA LYS A 178 -20.48 17.41 11.02
C LYS A 178 -19.77 18.21 12.10
#